data_AF-X1L142-F1
#
_entry.id   AF-X1L142-F1
#
_cell.length_a   1.000
_cell.length_b   1.000
_cell.length_c   1.000
_cell.angle_alpha   90.00
_cell.angle_beta   90.00
_cell.angle_gamma   90.00
#
_symmetry.space_group_name_H-M   'P 1'
#
loop_
_entity.id
_entity.type
_entity.pdbx_description
1 polymer ?
#
loop_
_entity_poly.entity_id
_entity_poly.type
_entity_poly.pdbx_seq_one_letter_code
_entity_poly.pdbx_strand_id
1 'polypeptide(L)'
;MDRLCRNLADQLWLTEHFQKWGIRLEATDELIDLETPDGITWTQIRGAFNEAERRKISYRTKMGMRKKASLGGWCGGYTPLGYRYDKSTKTLIPDLDEKQIVERVFYLYAEKKMGLKSIAVSLN
;
A
#
# COMPACT_ATOMS: atom_id res chain seq x y z
N MET A 1 -5.03 0.27 -22.46
CA MET A 1 -4.63 -1.09 -22.01
C MET A 1 -4.88 -1.36 -20.51
N ASP A 2 -4.70 -0.38 -19.63
CA ASP A 2 -4.95 -0.50 -18.17
C ASP A 2 -6.36 -0.97 -17.76
N ARG A 3 -7.37 -0.85 -18.64
CA ARG A 3 -8.74 -1.35 -18.40
C ARG A 3 -8.91 -2.86 -18.65
N LEU A 4 -8.00 -3.47 -19.42
CA LEU A 4 -8.09 -4.88 -19.81
C LEU A 4 -7.22 -5.77 -18.92
N CYS A 5 -6.01 -5.31 -18.57
CA CYS A 5 -5.02 -6.10 -17.82
C CYS A 5 -4.50 -5.32 -16.62
N ARG A 6 -4.29 -6.00 -15.49
CA ARG A 6 -3.73 -5.40 -14.27
C ARG A 6 -2.20 -5.50 -14.18
N ASN A 7 -1.58 -6.34 -15.00
CA ASN A 7 -0.13 -6.50 -15.08
C ASN A 7 0.31 -6.79 -16.53
N LEU A 8 1.60 -6.59 -16.81
CA LEU A 8 2.18 -6.76 -18.14
C LEU A 8 2.18 -8.21 -18.62
N ALA A 9 2.32 -9.18 -17.72
CA ALA A 9 2.35 -10.60 -18.09
C ALA A 9 1.00 -11.05 -18.68
N ASP A 10 -0.10 -10.70 -18.03
CA ASP A 10 -1.46 -10.98 -18.50
C ASP A 10 -1.72 -10.29 -19.85
N GLN A 11 -1.20 -9.06 -20.01
CA GLN A 11 -1.32 -8.30 -21.26
C GLN A 11 -0.58 -8.98 -22.42
N LEU A 12 0.62 -9.49 -22.18
CA LEU A 12 1.39 -10.18 -23.22
C LEU A 12 0.74 -11.50 -23.58
N TRP A 13 0.30 -12.25 -22.58
CA TRP A 13 -0.42 -13.50 -22.77
C TRP A 13 -1.69 -13.29 -23.61
N LEU A 14 -2.51 -12.29 -23.26
CA LEU A 14 -3.74 -11.99 -24.01
C LEU A 14 -3.47 -11.54 -25.44
N THR A 15 -2.49 -10.66 -25.65
CA THR A 15 -2.10 -10.20 -27.00
C THR A 15 -1.70 -11.38 -27.89
N GLU A 16 -0.88 -12.30 -27.37
CA GLU A 16 -0.45 -13.49 -28.11
C GLU A 16 -1.64 -14.41 -28.48
N HIS A 17 -2.57 -14.65 -27.54
CA HIS A 17 -3.71 -15.53 -27.78
C HIS A 17 -4.73 -14.93 -28.73
N PHE A 18 -4.99 -13.62 -28.63
CA PHE A 18 -5.89 -12.92 -29.55
C PHE A 18 -5.34 -12.91 -30.97
N GLN A 19 -4.04 -12.69 -31.16
CA GLN A 19 -3.40 -12.84 -32.47
C GLN A 19 -3.57 -14.26 -33.04
N LYS A 20 -3.35 -15.31 -32.23
CA LYS A 20 -3.57 -16.71 -32.67
C LYS A 20 -5.01 -17.00 -33.07
N TRP A 21 -5.98 -16.30 -32.48
CA TRP A 21 -7.40 -16.42 -32.80
C TRP A 21 -7.88 -15.46 -33.91
N GLY A 22 -6.99 -14.64 -34.47
CA GLY A 22 -7.35 -13.64 -35.48
C GLY A 22 -8.18 -12.47 -34.94
N ILE A 23 -8.09 -12.21 -33.63
CA ILE A 23 -8.79 -11.11 -32.96
C ILE A 23 -7.85 -9.91 -32.89
N ARG A 24 -8.27 -8.80 -33.48
CA ARG A 24 -7.52 -7.53 -33.46
C ARG A 24 -7.74 -6.81 -32.12
N LEU A 25 -6.64 -6.46 -31.46
CA LEU A 25 -6.66 -5.68 -30.23
C LEU A 25 -6.27 -4.24 -30.53
N GLU A 26 -7.22 -3.32 -30.32
CA GLU A 26 -6.99 -1.88 -30.50
C GLU A 26 -7.14 -1.14 -29.16
N ALA A 27 -6.16 -0.29 -28.85
CA ALA A 27 -6.25 0.62 -27.72
C ALA A 27 -6.80 1.96 -28.21
N THR A 28 -7.98 2.36 -27.73
CA THR A 28 -8.62 3.64 -28.12
C THR A 28 -7.80 4.88 -27.77
N ASP A 29 -6.96 4.78 -26.75
CA ASP A 29 -6.22 5.90 -26.18
C ASP A 29 -4.74 5.91 -26.66
N GLU A 30 -4.32 4.91 -27.45
CA GLU A 30 -2.93 4.74 -27.87
C GLU A 30 -2.83 4.46 -29.37
N LEU A 31 -2.11 5.32 -30.11
CA LEU A 31 -1.70 5.05 -31.49
C LEU A 31 -0.53 4.05 -31.50
N ILE A 32 -0.80 2.80 -31.13
CA ILE A 32 0.15 1.69 -31.25
C ILE A 32 -0.55 0.55 -31.98
N ASP A 33 0.05 0.11 -33.08
CA ASP A 33 -0.41 -1.06 -33.80
C ASP A 33 0.11 -2.34 -33.13
N LEU A 34 -0.76 -2.99 -32.35
CA LEU A 34 -0.46 -4.21 -31.60
C LEU A 34 -0.36 -5.47 -32.47
N GLU A 35 -0.50 -5.35 -33.80
CA GLU A 35 -0.29 -6.44 -34.76
C GLU A 35 1.13 -6.43 -35.35
N THR A 36 1.87 -5.33 -35.16
CA THR A 36 3.26 -5.20 -35.64
C THR A 36 4.27 -5.63 -34.58
N PRO A 37 5.40 -6.26 -34.97
CA PRO A 37 6.49 -6.57 -34.04
C PRO A 37 7.00 -5.34 -33.28
N ASP A 38 7.07 -4.18 -33.95
CA ASP A 38 7.51 -2.92 -33.35
C ASP A 38 6.51 -2.40 -32.31
N GLY A 39 5.21 -2.43 -32.62
CA GLY A 39 4.17 -2.00 -31.69
C GLY A 39 4.12 -2.88 -30.44
N ILE A 40 4.22 -4.21 -30.60
CA ILE A 40 4.31 -5.16 -29.49
C ILE A 40 5.55 -4.86 -28.62
N THR A 41 6.71 -4.66 -29.26
CA THR A 41 7.96 -4.33 -28.55
C THR A 41 7.84 -3.01 -27.78
N TRP A 42 7.19 -2.01 -28.37
CA TRP A 42 7.00 -0.70 -27.73
C TRP A 42 6.06 -0.77 -26.54
N THR A 43 5.01 -1.58 -26.64
CA THR A 43 4.12 -1.87 -25.51
C THR A 43 4.85 -2.60 -24.39
N GLN A 44 5.73 -3.56 -24.69
CA GLN A 44 6.56 -4.24 -23.68
C GLN A 44 7.48 -3.27 -22.94
N ILE A 45 8.21 -2.43 -23.67
CA ILE A 45 9.13 -1.44 -23.10
C ILE A 45 8.36 -0.48 -22.18
N ARG A 46 7.23 0.05 -22.64
CA ARG A 46 6.37 0.92 -21.83
C ARG A 46 5.84 0.21 -20.58
N GLY A 47 5.38 -1.03 -20.71
CA GLY A 47 4.92 -1.85 -19.59
C GLY A 47 6.00 -2.00 -18.52
N ALA A 48 7.24 -2.30 -18.94
CA ALA A 48 8.39 -2.40 -18.04
C ALA A 48 8.69 -1.07 -17.34
N PHE A 49 8.64 0.06 -18.05
CA PHE A 49 8.79 1.39 -17.44
C PHE A 49 7.70 1.71 -16.42
N ASN A 50 6.45 1.42 -16.76
CA ASN A 50 5.31 1.65 -15.86
C ASN A 50 5.44 0.83 -14.58
N GLU A 51 5.83 -0.44 -14.70
CA GLU A 51 6.07 -1.30 -13.53
C GLU A 51 7.24 -0.79 -12.68
N ALA A 52 8.35 -0.41 -13.31
CA ALA A 52 9.51 0.14 -12.63
C ALA A 52 9.16 1.42 -11.85
N GLU A 53 8.37 2.33 -12.45
CA GLU A 53 7.97 3.57 -11.79
C GLU A 53 7.01 3.31 -10.63
N ARG A 54 6.05 2.39 -10.77
CA ARG A 54 5.19 1.95 -9.67
C ARG A 54 6.00 1.40 -8.49
N ARG A 55 7.00 0.55 -8.77
CA ARG A 55 7.91 0.01 -7.74
C ARG A 55 8.72 1.14 -7.08
N LYS A 56 9.20 2.11 -7.86
CA LYS A 56 9.98 3.26 -7.37
C LYS A 56 9.14 4.18 -6.46
N ILE A 57 7.89 4.45 -6.82
CA ILE A 57 6.95 5.21 -5.99
C ILE A 57 6.72 4.50 -4.66
N SER A 58 6.41 3.20 -4.69
CA SER A 58 6.21 2.40 -3.48
C SER A 58 7.46 2.42 -2.58
N TYR A 59 8.64 2.24 -3.18
CA TYR A 59 9.92 2.32 -2.47
C TYR A 59 10.13 3.69 -1.82
N ARG A 60 9.97 4.78 -2.58
CA ARG A 60 10.13 6.15 -2.07
C ARG A 60 9.15 6.47 -0.94
N THR A 61 7.89 6.07 -1.07
CA THR A 61 6.87 6.23 -0.02
C THR A 61 7.30 5.52 1.27
N LYS A 62 7.72 4.24 1.17
CA LYS A 62 8.18 3.47 2.34
C LYS A 62 9.41 4.10 2.99
N MET A 63 10.35 4.59 2.19
CA MET A 63 11.55 5.28 2.69
C MET A 63 11.19 6.61 3.37
N GLY A 64 10.28 7.39 2.79
CA GLY A 64 9.76 8.62 3.39
C GLY A 64 9.08 8.36 4.75
N MET A 65 8.22 7.34 4.83
CA MET A 65 7.58 6.92 6.08
C MET A 65 8.61 6.50 7.13
N ARG A 66 9.58 5.65 6.76
CA ARG A 66 10.66 5.23 7.68
C ARG A 66 11.48 6.42 8.19
N LYS A 67 11.83 7.36 7.30
CA LYS A 67 12.57 8.56 7.69
C LYS A 67 11.73 9.43 8.64
N LYS A 68 10.44 9.63 8.34
CA LYS A 68 9.53 10.37 9.22
C LYS A 68 9.44 9.73 10.60
N ALA A 69 9.24 8.41 10.67
CA ALA A 69 9.20 7.66 11.93
C ALA A 69 10.52 7.77 12.72
N SER A 70 11.68 7.70 12.04
CA SER A 70 12.99 7.86 12.69
C SER A 70 13.21 9.25 13.32
N LEU A 71 12.45 10.26 12.87
CA LEU A 71 12.45 11.62 13.41
C LEU A 71 11.31 11.82 14.45
N GLY A 72 10.63 10.75 14.86
CA GLY A 72 9.51 10.78 15.82
C GLY A 72 8.16 11.19 15.21
N GLY A 73 8.08 11.41 13.90
CA GLY A 73 6.85 11.82 13.23
C GLY A 73 5.86 10.68 13.01
N TRP A 74 4.58 10.95 13.17
CA TRP A 74 3.51 9.97 12.96
C TRP A 74 3.24 9.72 11.47
N CYS A 75 3.23 8.45 11.03
CA CYS A 75 3.14 8.11 9.61
C CYS A 75 1.70 8.06 9.04
N GLY A 76 0.70 8.44 9.83
CA GLY A 76 -0.71 8.48 9.41
C GLY A 76 -1.49 7.22 9.81
N GLY A 77 -2.73 7.11 9.34
CA GLY A 77 -3.69 6.11 9.82
C GLY A 77 -4.44 6.58 11.07
N TYR A 78 -5.20 5.67 11.68
CA TYR A 78 -5.90 5.95 12.94
C TYR A 78 -4.90 6.19 14.06
N THR A 79 -5.13 7.24 14.84
CA THR A 79 -4.34 7.51 16.03
C THR A 79 -4.50 6.34 17.02
N PRO A 80 -3.41 5.76 17.55
CA PRO A 80 -3.50 4.68 18.52
C PRO A 80 -4.18 5.14 19.82
N LEU A 81 -4.94 4.24 20.46
CA LEU A 81 -5.53 4.46 21.78
C LEU A 81 -4.46 4.90 22.80
N GLY A 82 -4.78 5.88 23.64
CA GLY A 82 -3.84 6.46 24.62
C GLY A 82 -2.95 7.56 24.05
N TYR A 83 -3.12 7.92 22.79
CA TYR A 83 -2.36 8.97 22.11
C TYR A 83 -3.26 9.87 21.29
N ARG A 84 -2.85 11.13 21.14
CA ARG A 84 -3.44 12.11 20.23
C ARG A 84 -2.39 12.60 19.24
N TYR A 85 -2.82 12.89 18.03
CA TYR A 85 -1.93 13.45 17.00
C TYR A 85 -1.81 14.96 17.17
N ASP A 86 -0.59 15.44 17.44
CA ASP A 86 -0.29 16.85 17.45
C ASP A 86 0.07 17.32 16.03
N LYS A 87 -0.79 18.18 15.45
CA LYS A 87 -0.59 18.72 14.10
C LYS A 87 0.61 19.66 14.00
N SER A 88 1.00 20.32 15.10
CA SER A 88 2.08 21.30 15.12
C SER A 88 3.45 20.62 15.02
N THR A 89 3.68 19.63 15.87
CA THR A 89 4.92 18.83 15.91
C THR A 89 4.88 17.65 14.95
N LYS A 90 3.69 17.26 14.44
CA LYS A 90 3.43 16.09 13.59
C LYS A 90 3.80 14.76 14.29
N THR A 91 3.71 14.71 15.60
CA THR A 91 4.02 13.53 16.43
C THR A 91 2.78 13.02 17.17
N LEU A 92 2.93 11.88 17.84
CA LEU A 92 1.96 11.39 18.81
C LEU A 92 2.35 11.89 20.20
N ILE A 93 1.39 12.46 20.92
CA ILE A 93 1.54 12.82 22.33
C ILE A 93 0.54 12.02 23.17
N PRO A 94 0.87 11.66 24.43
CA PRO A 94 -0.07 10.92 25.28
C PRO A 94 -1.39 11.67 25.45
N ASP A 95 -2.49 10.95 25.34
CA ASP A 95 -3.82 11.45 25.71
C ASP A 95 -4.08 11.09 27.17
N LEU A 96 -4.25 12.09 28.04
CA LEU A 96 -4.32 11.86 29.50
C LEU A 96 -5.57 11.08 29.92
N ASP A 97 -6.66 11.21 29.17
CA ASP A 97 -7.92 10.54 29.49
C ASP A 97 -7.85 9.05 29.11
N GLU A 98 -7.26 8.74 27.95
CA GLU A 98 -7.12 7.37 27.47
C GLU A 98 -5.87 6.65 28.00
N LYS A 99 -4.84 7.40 28.43
CA LYS A 99 -3.58 6.84 28.94
C LYS A 99 -3.79 5.85 30.07
N GLN A 100 -4.74 6.12 30.96
CA GLN A 100 -5.06 5.25 32.10
C GLN A 100 -5.52 3.86 31.63
N ILE A 101 -6.26 3.80 30.51
CA ILE A 101 -6.73 2.53 29.92
C ILE A 101 -5.53 1.72 29.44
N VAL A 102 -4.61 2.37 28.73
CA VAL A 102 -3.40 1.70 28.22
C VAL A 102 -2.53 1.20 29.35
N GLU A 103 -2.25 2.02 30.37
CA GLU A 103 -1.49 1.61 31.55
C GLU A 103 -2.16 0.46 32.29
N ARG A 104 -3.49 0.48 32.42
CA ARG A 104 -4.27 -0.60 33.03
C ARG A 104 -4.14 -1.90 32.24
N VAL A 105 -4.24 -1.85 30.91
CA VAL A 105 -4.06 -3.03 30.04
C VAL A 105 -2.68 -3.64 30.25
N PHE A 106 -1.61 -2.82 30.23
CA PHE A 106 -0.24 -3.30 30.45
C PHE A 106 -0.06 -3.91 31.85
N TYR A 107 -0.62 -3.30 32.89
CA TYR A 107 -0.59 -3.84 34.25
C TYR A 107 -1.27 -5.22 34.35
N LEU A 108 -2.48 -5.36 33.78
CA LEU A 108 -3.22 -6.62 33.82
C LEU A 108 -2.49 -7.73 33.05
N TYR A 109 -1.80 -7.37 31.97
CA TYR A 109 -1.02 -8.32 31.19
C TYR A 109 0.31 -8.71 31.88
N ALA A 110 1.15 -7.72 32.23
CA ALA A 110 2.51 -7.96 32.71
C ALA A 110 2.53 -8.43 34.18
N GLU A 111 1.76 -7.79 35.06
CA GLU A 111 1.79 -8.06 36.50
C GLU A 111 0.78 -9.14 36.89
N LYS A 112 -0.45 -9.06 36.36
CA LYS A 112 -1.52 -10.03 36.68
C LYS A 112 -1.50 -11.26 35.77
N LYS A 113 -0.63 -11.30 34.75
CA LYS A 113 -0.50 -12.42 33.78
C LYS A 113 -1.83 -12.85 33.17
N MET A 114 -2.76 -11.90 33.00
CA MET A 114 -4.06 -12.18 32.41
C MET A 114 -3.95 -12.35 30.89
N GLY A 115 -4.70 -13.30 30.33
CA GLY A 115 -4.83 -13.44 28.88
C GLY A 115 -5.64 -12.29 28.27
N LEU A 116 -5.38 -11.96 27.00
CA LEU A 116 -6.02 -10.84 26.29
C LEU A 116 -7.55 -10.86 26.36
N LYS A 117 -8.17 -12.04 26.24
CA LYS A 117 -9.63 -12.20 26.35
C LYS A 117 -10.15 -11.81 27.74
N SER A 118 -9.46 -12.21 28.79
CA SER A 118 -9.82 -11.89 30.17
C SER A 118 -9.65 -10.40 30.46
N ILE A 119 -8.61 -9.76 29.89
CA ILE A 119 -8.39 -8.32 30.00
C ILE A 119 -9.54 -7.56 29.34
N ALA A 120 -9.93 -7.93 28.12
CA ALA A 120 -11.04 -7.29 27.41
C ALA A 120 -12.37 -7.38 28.19
N VAL A 121 -12.67 -8.55 28.78
CA VAL A 121 -13.86 -8.71 29.64
C VAL A 121 -13.79 -7.83 30.88
N SER A 122 -12.61 -7.65 31.47
CA SER A 122 -12.45 -6.80 32.66
C SER A 122 -12.53 -5.29 32.42
N LEU A 123 -12.47 -4.87 31.15
CA LEU A 123 -12.51 -3.47 30.73
C LEU A 123 -13.86 -3.05 30.10
N ASN A 124 -14.77 -4.02 29.91
CA ASN A 124 -16.17 -3.80 29.53
C ASN A 124 -17.06 -3.75 30.77
#